data_AF-A0A9Q3Q6I8-F1
#
_entry.id   AF-A0A9Q3Q6I8-F1
#
_cell.length_a   1.000
_cell.length_b   1.000
_cell.length_c   1.000
_cell.angle_alpha   90.00
_cell.angle_beta   90.00
_cell.angle_gamma   90.00
#
_symmetry.space_group_name_H-M   'P 1'
#
loop_
_entity.id
_entity.type
_entity.pdbx_description
1 polymer ?
#
loop_
_entity_poly.entity_id
_entity_poly.type
_entity_poly.pdbx_seq_one_letter_code
_entity_poly.pdbx_strand_id
1 'polypeptide(L)'
;MDELVEVGVADNREGLTLMEDGAPIHTAMASQQWREEHQIRKLIWPPNSPDLNPIENLWFKMKYVVTHLFNPKTMDELTVAVNAAWESLPFDHLDSLLLSLPARMQMVVDQNGAPTRW
;
A
#
# COMPACT_ATOMS: atom_id res chain seq x y z
N MET A 1 30.86 21.94 -9.78
CA MET A 1 29.47 22.12 -10.24
C MET A 1 29.12 20.78 -10.85
N ASP A 2 28.58 19.89 -10.03
CA ASP A 2 28.19 18.56 -10.50
C ASP A 2 26.81 18.69 -11.13
N GLU A 3 26.74 18.52 -12.45
CA GLU A 3 25.49 18.34 -13.18
C GLU A 3 24.87 17.02 -12.73
N LEU A 4 23.76 17.12 -12.00
CA LEU A 4 22.84 16.01 -11.82
C LEU A 4 22.24 15.71 -13.19
N VAL A 5 22.65 14.59 -13.78
CA VAL A 5 21.93 13.98 -14.90
C VAL A 5 20.61 13.47 -14.33
N GLU A 6 19.55 14.27 -14.46
CA GLU A 6 18.19 13.76 -14.35
C GLU A 6 18.00 12.76 -15.49
N VAL A 7 18.18 11.47 -15.17
CA VAL A 7 17.70 10.39 -16.02
C VAL A 7 16.18 10.52 -16.00
N GLY A 8 15.64 11.20 -17.01
CA GLY A 8 14.21 11.33 -17.22
C GLY A 8 13.59 9.96 -17.43
N VAL A 9 13.19 9.32 -16.33
CA VAL A 9 12.19 8.26 -16.36
C VAL A 9 10.93 8.95 -16.85
N ALA A 10 10.44 8.57 -18.03
CA ALA A 10 9.18 9.08 -18.53
C ALA A 10 8.12 8.93 -17.43
N ASP A 11 7.55 10.05 -17.00
CA ASP A 11 6.57 10.08 -15.94
C ASP A 11 5.24 9.48 -16.44
N ASN A 12 5.15 8.15 -16.41
CA ASN A 12 3.95 7.40 -16.82
C ASN A 12 2.93 7.28 -15.67
N ARG A 13 2.84 8.30 -14.80
CA ARG A 13 1.86 8.35 -13.69
C ARG A 13 0.50 8.88 -14.13
N GLU A 14 0.30 9.17 -15.43
CA GLU A 14 -1.01 9.55 -15.95
C GLU A 14 -2.07 8.50 -15.58
N GLY A 15 -3.13 8.94 -14.91
CA GLY A 15 -4.20 8.04 -14.45
C GLY A 15 -3.96 7.40 -13.08
N LEU A 16 -2.74 7.40 -12.54
CA LEU A 16 -2.47 6.86 -11.20
C LEU A 16 -2.94 7.80 -10.09
N THR A 17 -3.33 7.22 -8.96
CA THR A 17 -3.69 7.92 -7.72
C THR A 17 -3.06 7.17 -6.55
N LEU A 18 -2.37 7.90 -5.67
CA LEU A 18 -1.81 7.36 -4.44
C LEU A 18 -2.92 7.10 -3.42
N MET A 19 -2.88 5.90 -2.84
CA MET A 19 -3.68 5.53 -1.69
C MET A 19 -2.75 5.36 -0.49
N GLU A 20 -2.97 6.14 0.56
CA GLU A 20 -2.27 6.05 1.85
C GLU A 20 -3.26 6.47 2.96
N ASP A 21 -3.05 5.99 4.17
CA ASP A 21 -3.93 6.28 5.29
C ASP A 21 -3.77 7.73 5.82
N GLY A 22 -4.46 8.00 6.93
CA GLY A 22 -4.45 9.30 7.60
C GLY A 22 -3.37 9.47 8.67
N ALA A 23 -2.30 8.66 8.71
CA ALA A 23 -1.31 8.79 9.78
C ALA A 23 -0.66 10.20 9.78
N PRO A 24 -0.27 10.75 10.95
CA PRO A 24 0.23 12.12 11.05
C PRO A 24 1.39 12.46 10.10
N ILE A 25 2.25 11.49 9.82
CA ILE A 25 3.37 11.66 8.88
C ILE A 25 2.89 11.82 7.42
N HIS A 26 1.78 11.20 7.04
CA HIS A 26 1.18 11.32 5.71
C HIS A 26 0.40 12.63 5.55
N THR A 27 -0.10 13.20 6.64
CA THR A 27 -0.82 14.49 6.66
C THR A 27 0.07 15.67 7.03
N ALA A 28 1.35 15.47 7.32
CA ALA A 28 2.29 16.55 7.64
C ALA A 28 2.44 17.51 6.45
N MET A 29 2.69 18.80 6.72
CA MET A 29 2.86 19.82 5.67
C MET A 29 3.97 19.45 4.69
N ALA A 30 5.10 18.95 5.18
CA ALA A 30 6.22 18.52 4.34
C ALA A 30 5.80 17.42 3.35
N SER A 31 5.03 16.43 3.80
CA SER A 31 4.54 15.34 2.95
C SER A 31 3.50 15.81 1.93
N GLN A 32 2.63 16.75 2.32
CA GLN A 32 1.68 17.37 1.39
C GLN A 32 2.39 18.18 0.31
N GLN A 33 3.31 19.06 0.71
CA GLN A 33 4.08 19.90 -0.20
C GLN A 33 4.90 19.04 -1.18
N TRP A 34 5.58 17.99 -0.70
CA TRP A 34 6.34 17.11 -1.57
C TRP A 34 5.46 16.43 -2.63
N ARG A 35 4.26 15.97 -2.25
CA ARG A 35 3.30 15.41 -3.22
C ARG A 35 2.84 16.43 -4.25
N GLU A 36 2.58 17.66 -3.84
CA GLU A 36 2.18 18.75 -4.74
C GLU A 36 3.28 19.07 -5.75
N GLU A 37 4.52 19.23 -5.28
CA GLU A 37 5.71 19.48 -6.11
C GLU A 37 5.93 18.37 -7.16
N HIS A 38 5.60 17.12 -6.82
CA HIS A 38 5.75 15.96 -7.70
C HIS A 38 4.46 15.56 -8.43
N GLN A 39 3.41 16.38 -8.36
CA GLN A 39 2.12 16.18 -9.02
C GLN A 39 1.43 14.84 -8.68
N ILE A 40 1.63 14.36 -7.45
CA ILE A 40 1.05 13.11 -6.97
C ILE A 40 -0.37 13.36 -6.46
N ARG A 41 -1.35 12.83 -7.18
CA ARG A 41 -2.75 12.84 -6.71
C ARG A 41 -2.93 11.82 -5.59
N LYS A 42 -3.50 12.25 -4.46
CA LYS A 42 -3.85 11.39 -3.33
C LYS A 42 -5.35 11.17 -3.26
N LEU A 43 -5.78 9.94 -2.99
CA LEU A 43 -7.17 9.58 -2.71
C LEU A 43 -7.57 10.04 -1.30
N ILE A 44 -8.79 10.55 -1.16
CA ILE A 44 -9.35 10.89 0.16
C ILE A 44 -9.62 9.60 0.92
N TRP A 45 -8.96 9.41 2.06
CA TRP A 45 -9.06 8.19 2.85
C TRP A 45 -9.91 8.40 4.11
N PRO A 46 -10.93 7.55 4.37
CA PRO A 46 -11.67 7.61 5.62
C PRO A 46 -10.81 7.17 6.82
N PRO A 47 -10.89 7.88 7.98
CA PRO A 47 -10.18 7.47 9.18
C PRO A 47 -10.61 6.08 9.67
N ASN A 48 -9.68 5.31 10.24
CA ASN A 48 -9.94 4.00 10.85
C ASN A 48 -10.61 2.98 9.92
N SER A 49 -10.26 2.96 8.64
CA SER A 49 -10.81 2.02 7.65
C SER A 49 -9.76 1.04 7.11
N PRO A 50 -9.16 0.18 7.94
CA PRO A 50 -8.19 -0.82 7.48
C PRO A 50 -8.84 -1.86 6.55
N ASP A 51 -10.14 -2.09 6.69
CA ASP A 51 -10.94 -3.00 5.86
C ASP A 51 -11.01 -2.57 4.39
N LEU A 52 -10.86 -1.27 4.13
CA LEU A 52 -10.72 -0.73 2.78
C LEU A 52 -9.28 -0.82 2.25
N ASN A 53 -8.26 -1.06 3.08
CA ASN A 53 -6.86 -1.01 2.69
C ASN A 53 -6.33 -2.37 2.20
N PRO A 54 -6.17 -2.62 0.88
CA PRO A 54 -5.80 -3.94 0.38
C PRO A 54 -4.39 -4.37 0.79
N ILE A 55 -3.50 -3.43 1.12
CA ILE A 55 -2.14 -3.76 1.56
C ILE A 55 -2.14 -4.53 2.88
N GLU A 56 -3.18 -4.36 3.72
CA GLU A 56 -3.32 -5.11 4.98
C GLU A 56 -3.50 -6.61 4.72
N ASN A 57 -4.29 -6.96 3.69
CA ASN A 57 -4.43 -8.36 3.28
C ASN A 57 -3.12 -8.92 2.71
N LEU A 58 -2.35 -8.08 2.00
CA LEU A 58 -1.05 -8.45 1.48
C LEU A 58 -0.06 -8.74 2.61
N TRP A 59 0.02 -7.84 3.59
CA TRP A 59 0.86 -8.01 4.78
C TRP A 59 0.50 -9.23 5.58
N PHE A 60 -0.80 -9.55 5.71
CA PHE A 60 -1.24 -10.78 6.38
C PHE A 60 -0.65 -12.03 5.71
N LYS A 61 -0.69 -12.12 4.38
CA LYS A 61 -0.15 -13.24 3.62
C LYS A 61 1.38 -13.31 3.71
N MET A 62 2.06 -12.17 3.56
CA MET A 62 3.52 -12.12 3.69
C MET A 62 3.97 -12.52 5.10
N LYS A 63 3.28 -12.01 6.13
CA LYS A 63 3.56 -12.35 7.53
C LYS A 63 3.42 -13.84 7.77
N TYR A 64 2.41 -14.49 7.19
CA TYR A 64 2.27 -15.96 7.27
C TYR A 64 3.52 -16.68 6.75
N VAL A 65 3.98 -16.33 5.53
CA VAL A 65 5.20 -16.90 4.94
C VAL A 65 6.42 -16.66 5.83
N VAL A 66 6.65 -15.41 6.23
CA VAL A 66 7.80 -15.04 7.07
C VAL A 66 7.79 -15.79 8.40
N THR A 67 6.64 -15.90 9.05
CA THR A 67 6.55 -16.48 10.40
C THR A 67 6.50 -18.01 10.43
N HIS A 68 5.81 -18.64 9.47
CA HIS A 68 5.55 -20.08 9.50
C HIS A 68 6.46 -20.88 8.58
N LEU A 69 6.94 -20.29 7.49
CA LEU A 69 7.82 -20.99 6.54
C LEU A 69 9.30 -20.71 6.80
N PHE A 70 9.65 -19.47 7.14
CA PHE A 70 11.03 -19.06 7.40
C PHE A 70 11.37 -19.02 8.90
N ASN A 71 10.48 -18.44 9.71
CA ASN A 71 10.65 -18.28 11.16
C ASN A 71 12.00 -17.65 11.59
N PRO A 72 12.36 -16.47 11.05
CA PRO A 72 13.68 -15.86 11.23
C PRO A 72 13.98 -15.52 12.70
N LYS A 73 15.27 -15.53 13.04
CA LYS A 73 15.83 -15.19 14.37
C LYS A 73 16.80 -14.03 14.33
N THR A 74 17.25 -13.63 13.14
CA THR A 74 18.15 -12.50 12.93
C THR A 74 17.54 -11.51 11.94
N MET A 75 18.11 -10.30 11.88
CA MET A 75 17.70 -9.28 10.90
C MET A 75 17.99 -9.74 9.47
N ASP A 76 19.13 -10.36 9.22
CA ASP A 76 19.50 -10.85 7.88
C ASP A 76 18.53 -11.93 7.39
N GLU A 77 18.18 -12.88 8.26
CA GLU A 77 17.18 -13.90 7.96
C GLU A 77 15.79 -13.28 7.72
N LEU A 78 15.42 -12.25 8.49
CA LEU A 78 14.16 -11.55 8.29
C LEU A 78 14.12 -10.84 6.94
N THR A 79 15.20 -10.18 6.53
CA THR A 79 15.29 -9.53 5.21
C THR A 79 15.14 -10.55 4.08
N VAL A 80 15.83 -11.69 4.17
CA VAL A 80 15.68 -12.79 3.19
C VAL A 80 14.25 -13.31 3.15
N ALA A 81 13.64 -13.54 4.31
CA ALA A 81 12.28 -14.06 4.42
C ALA A 81 11.24 -13.09 3.85
N VAL A 82 11.37 -11.78 4.10
CA VAL A 82 10.45 -10.75 3.60
C VAL A 82 10.54 -10.65 2.07
N ASN A 83 11.75 -10.66 1.51
CA ASN A 83 11.95 -10.63 0.06
C ASN A 83 11.37 -11.89 -0.61
N ALA A 84 11.64 -13.07 -0.06
CA ALA A 84 11.06 -14.31 -0.57
C ALA A 84 9.52 -14.33 -0.46
N ALA A 85 8.96 -13.82 0.64
CA ALA A 85 7.52 -13.66 0.79
C ALA A 85 6.93 -12.73 -0.27
N TRP A 86 7.59 -11.61 -0.55
CA TRP A 86 7.19 -10.66 -1.58
C TRP A 86 7.21 -11.29 -2.98
N GLU A 87 8.31 -11.95 -3.34
CA GLU A 87 8.47 -12.61 -4.65
C GLU A 87 7.48 -13.77 -4.85
N SER A 88 7.00 -14.37 -3.77
CA SER A 88 6.01 -15.46 -3.82
C SER A 88 4.57 -14.99 -4.06
N LEU A 89 4.32 -13.67 -4.03
CA LEU A 89 2.97 -13.12 -4.20
C LEU A 89 2.52 -13.26 -5.66
N PRO A 90 1.45 -14.00 -5.93
CA PRO A 90 0.99 -14.17 -7.30
C PRO A 90 0.17 -12.94 -7.73
N PHE A 91 0.36 -12.50 -8.98
CA PHE A 91 -0.29 -11.28 -9.50
C PHE A 91 -1.82 -11.37 -9.49
N ASP A 92 -2.37 -12.56 -9.73
CA ASP A 92 -3.82 -12.81 -9.66
C ASP A 92 -4.41 -12.48 -8.28
N HIS A 93 -3.64 -12.69 -7.21
CA HIS A 93 -4.02 -12.31 -5.86
C HIS A 93 -4.05 -10.80 -5.69
N LEU A 94 -3.04 -10.08 -6.21
CA LEU A 94 -3.01 -8.62 -6.20
C LEU A 94 -4.21 -8.04 -6.96
N ASP A 95 -4.50 -8.58 -8.14
CA ASP A 95 -5.66 -8.20 -8.94
C ASP A 95 -6.96 -8.46 -8.18
N SER A 96 -7.10 -9.61 -7.53
CA SER A 96 -8.30 -9.93 -6.74
C SER A 96 -8.53 -8.94 -5.60
N LEU A 97 -7.46 -8.46 -4.94
CA LEU A 97 -7.54 -7.49 -3.87
C LEU A 97 -8.01 -6.13 -4.41
N LEU A 98 -7.43 -5.66 -5.52
CA LEU A 98 -7.82 -4.39 -6.15
C LEU A 98 -9.26 -4.45 -6.70
N LEU A 99 -9.62 -5.53 -7.40
CA LEU A 99 -10.96 -5.72 -7.95
C LEU A 99 -12.04 -5.87 -6.87
N SER A 100 -11.65 -6.22 -5.64
CA SER A 100 -12.60 -6.30 -4.52
C SER A 100 -13.00 -4.93 -3.95
N LEU A 101 -12.20 -3.87 -4.16
CA LEU A 101 -12.40 -2.55 -3.54
C LEU A 101 -13.82 -1.97 -3.72
N PRO A 102 -14.43 -1.99 -4.93
CA PRO A 102 -15.80 -1.50 -5.11
C PRO A 102 -16.81 -2.20 -4.20
N ALA A 103 -16.69 -3.53 -4.05
CA ALA A 103 -17.57 -4.30 -3.18
C ALA A 103 -17.32 -4.01 -1.69
N ARG A 104 -16.06 -3.74 -1.29
CA ARG A 104 -15.74 -3.33 0.09
C ARG A 104 -16.36 -1.98 0.42
N MET A 105 -16.19 -1.00 -0.48
CA MET A 105 -16.77 0.34 -0.33
C MET A 105 -18.30 0.28 -0.26
N GLN A 106 -18.94 -0.54 -1.11
CA GLN A 106 -20.38 -0.72 -1.05
C GLN A 106 -20.83 -1.28 0.30
N MET A 107 -20.10 -2.26 0.86
CA MET A 107 -20.43 -2.81 2.18
C MET A 107 -20.25 -1.78 3.30
N VAL A 108 -19.26 -0.89 3.23
CA VAL A 108 -19.13 0.24 4.17
C VAL A 108 -20.36 1.14 4.09
N VAL A 109 -20.84 1.46 2.88
CA VAL A 109 -22.06 2.25 2.67
C VAL A 109 -23.28 1.55 3.24
N ASP A 110 -23.45 0.26 2.93
CA ASP A 110 -24.59 -0.55 3.41
C ASP A 110 -24.62 -0.66 4.94
N GLN A 111 -23.44 -0.59 5.57
CA GLN A 111 -23.28 -0.60 7.03
C GLN A 111 -23.22 0.80 7.66
N ASN A 112 -23.53 1.86 6.90
CA ASN A 112 -23.49 3.25 7.36
C ASN A 112 -22.14 3.66 7.99
N GLY A 113 -21.04 3.21 7.41
CA GLY A 113 -19.69 3.50 7.88
C GLY A 113 -19.18 2.61 9.02
N ALA A 114 -19.93 1.58 9.43
CA ALA A 114 -19.46 0.62 10.42
C ALA A 114 -18.40 -0.35 9.84
N PRO A 115 -17.56 -0.97 10.70
CA PRO A 115 -16.50 -1.88 10.26
C PRO A 115 -17.04 -3.10 9.50
N THR A 116 -16.40 -3.42 8.38
CA THR A 116 -16.83 -4.55 7.55
C THR A 116 -16.02 -5.82 7.81
N ARG A 117 -16.30 -6.91 7.08
CA ARG A 117 -15.60 -8.21 7.23
C ARG A 117 -14.21 -8.27 6.59
N TRP A 118 -13.79 -7.22 5.89
CA TRP A 118 -12.56 -7.21 5.08
C TRP A 118 -11.30 -6.93 5.89
#